data_AF-A0A6A3AU29-F1
#
_entry.id   AF-A0A6A3AU29-F1
#
_cell.length_a   1.000
_cell.length_b   1.000
_cell.length_c   1.000
_cell.angle_alpha   90.00
_cell.angle_beta   90.00
_cell.angle_gamma   90.00
#
_symmetry.space_group_name_H-M   'P 1'
#
loop_
_entity.id
_entity.type
_entity.pdbx_description
1 polymer ?
#
loop_
_entity_poly.entity_id
_entity_poly.type
_entity_poly.pdbx_seq_one_letter_code
_entity_poly.pdbx_strand_id
1 'polypeptide(L)'
;MRCSCRVCSHAADLHYAFETGAERGLTPFTIGSIMCRETVNQESVIEQIVREAQDSLLPGMSESAFMASVSQVMDSWLDKLTN
;
A
#
# COMPACT_ATOMS: atom_id res chain seq x y z
N MET A 1 5.03 16.59 2.94
CA MET A 1 3.63 16.30 2.56
C MET A 1 2.98 15.60 3.73
N ARG A 2 1.98 16.21 4.39
CA ARG A 2 1.21 15.52 5.44
C ARG A 2 0.05 14.83 4.74
N CYS A 3 0.15 13.53 4.55
CA CYS A 3 -0.89 12.73 3.92
C CYS A 3 -2.05 12.60 4.93
N SER A 4 -3.24 13.08 4.62
CA SER A 4 -4.43 13.05 5.51
C SER A 4 -5.15 11.69 5.52
N CYS A 5 -4.48 10.63 5.07
CA CYS A 5 -5.00 9.28 4.96
C CYS A 5 -4.90 8.54 6.31
N ARG A 6 -5.97 7.81 6.69
CA ARG A 6 -5.98 6.97 7.91
C ARG A 6 -4.96 5.82 7.84
N VAL A 7 -4.60 5.36 6.65
CA VAL A 7 -3.63 4.28 6.43
C VAL A 7 -2.18 4.77 6.61
N CYS A 8 -1.84 5.99 6.17
CA CYS A 8 -0.52 6.59 6.42
C CYS A 8 -0.26 6.94 7.91
N SER A 9 -1.22 6.68 8.80
CA SER A 9 -1.07 6.91 10.23
C SER A 9 -0.27 5.80 10.92
N HIS A 10 -0.13 4.63 10.28
CA HIS A 10 0.75 3.55 10.74
C HIS A 10 2.08 3.66 9.99
N ALA A 11 3.15 3.98 10.71
CA ALA A 11 4.48 4.18 10.13
C ALA A 11 5.06 2.93 9.44
N ALA A 12 4.54 1.74 9.77
CA ALA A 12 4.99 0.46 9.21
C ALA A 12 4.64 0.32 7.71
N ASP A 13 3.44 0.74 7.29
CA ASP A 13 2.99 0.63 5.89
C ASP A 13 3.78 1.57 4.96
N LEU A 14 4.18 2.74 5.50
CA LEU A 14 5.04 3.71 4.83
C LEU A 14 6.47 3.21 4.65
N HIS A 15 7.00 2.47 5.62
CA HIS A 15 8.35 1.93 5.54
C HIS A 15 8.43 0.82 4.47
N TYR A 16 7.49 -0.12 4.50
CA TYR A 16 7.47 -1.26 3.59
C TYR A 16 7.33 -0.84 2.12
N ALA A 17 6.35 0.01 1.79
CA ALA A 17 6.16 0.49 0.41
C ALA A 17 7.38 1.24 -0.14
N PHE A 18 8.09 1.96 0.73
CA PHE A 18 9.25 2.76 0.35
C PHE A 18 10.49 1.90 0.12
N GLU A 19 10.78 0.95 1.03
CA GLU A 19 11.91 0.03 0.86
C GLU A 19 11.71 -0.85 -0.38
N THR A 20 10.56 -1.52 -0.50
CA THR A 20 10.33 -2.45 -1.61
C THR A 20 10.15 -1.73 -2.95
N GLY A 21 9.57 -0.52 -2.96
CA GLY A 21 9.50 0.31 -4.16
C GLY A 21 10.87 0.83 -4.60
N ALA A 22 11.73 1.22 -3.65
CA ALA A 22 13.09 1.67 -3.95
C ALA A 22 13.98 0.54 -4.47
N GLU A 23 13.87 -0.67 -3.91
CA GLU A 23 14.55 -1.87 -4.42
C GLU A 23 14.16 -2.17 -5.87
N ARG A 24 12.91 -1.88 -6.23
CA ARG A 24 12.35 -2.01 -7.58
C ARG A 24 12.68 -0.82 -8.51
N GLY A 25 13.48 0.15 -8.05
CA GLY A 25 13.91 1.31 -8.85
C GLY A 25 12.83 2.38 -9.06
N LEU A 26 11.74 2.34 -8.30
CA LEU A 26 10.68 3.35 -8.39
C LEU A 26 11.14 4.68 -7.81
N THR A 27 10.69 5.77 -8.42
CA THR A 27 11.00 7.11 -7.93
C THR A 27 10.21 7.41 -6.65
N PRO A 28 10.74 8.25 -5.74
CA PRO A 28 9.99 8.71 -4.57
C PRO A 28 8.65 9.35 -4.93
N PHE A 29 8.54 9.94 -6.13
CA PHE A 29 7.28 10.48 -6.64
C PHE A 29 6.26 9.37 -6.91
N THR A 30 6.67 8.29 -7.58
CA THR A 30 5.80 7.13 -7.89
C THR A 30 5.37 6.41 -6.63
N ILE A 31 6.29 6.23 -5.67
CA ILE A 31 5.96 5.67 -4.36
C ILE A 31 4.97 6.60 -3.63
N GLY A 32 5.24 7.91 -3.64
CA GLY A 32 4.36 8.90 -3.03
C GLY A 32 2.94 8.93 -3.61
N SER A 33 2.79 8.71 -4.93
CA SER A 33 1.48 8.67 -5.58
C SER A 33 0.68 7.39 -5.25
N ILE A 34 1.34 6.28 -4.91
CA ILE A 34 0.65 5.09 -4.40
C ILE A 34 0.07 5.37 -3.00
N MET A 35 0.86 6.06 -2.19
CA MET A 35 0.56 6.27 -0.77
C MET A 35 -0.47 7.37 -0.52
N CYS A 36 -0.45 8.42 -1.33
CA CYS A 36 -1.27 9.59 -1.10
C CYS A 36 -2.46 9.67 -2.05
N ARG A 37 -3.57 10.19 -1.49
CA ARG A 37 -4.75 10.52 -2.28
C ARG A 37 -4.44 11.74 -3.14
N GLU A 38 -4.84 11.70 -4.41
CA GLU A 38 -4.78 12.86 -5.30
C GLU A 38 -5.76 13.95 -4.83
N THR A 39 -6.94 13.55 -4.36
CA THR A 39 -7.95 14.43 -3.78
C THR A 39 -8.56 13.80 -2.53
N VAL A 40 -9.12 14.61 -1.63
CA VAL A 40 -9.73 14.09 -0.38
C VAL A 40 -10.86 13.07 -0.63
N ASN A 41 -11.50 13.12 -1.80
CA ASN A 41 -12.64 12.28 -2.18
C ASN A 41 -12.25 11.03 -2.97
N GLN A 42 -11.00 10.92 -3.40
CA GLN A 42 -10.49 9.80 -4.18
C GLN A 42 -9.62 8.92 -3.29
N GLU A 43 -9.88 7.64 -3.33
CA GLU A 43 -9.09 6.64 -2.62
C GLU A 43 -7.67 6.54 -3.20
N SER A 44 -6.65 6.39 -2.35
CA SER A 44 -5.28 6.14 -2.80
C SER A 44 -5.06 4.67 -3.15
N VAL A 45 -4.01 4.37 -3.91
CA VAL A 45 -3.68 2.98 -4.26
C VAL A 45 -3.40 2.13 -3.02
N ILE A 46 -2.75 2.67 -1.98
CA ILE A 46 -2.54 1.95 -0.71
C ILE A 46 -3.87 1.56 -0.03
N GLU A 47 -4.89 2.41 -0.09
CA GLU A 47 -6.21 2.09 0.46
C GLU A 47 -6.92 1.00 -0.35
N GLN A 48 -6.76 1.01 -1.68
CA GLN A 48 -7.24 -0.06 -2.54
C GLN A 48 -6.54 -1.40 -2.22
N ILE A 49 -5.21 -1.38 -2.04
CA ILE A 49 -4.41 -2.55 -1.65
C ILE A 49 -4.91 -3.13 -0.32
N VAL A 50 -5.12 -2.28 0.68
CA VAL A 50 -5.62 -2.70 2.00
C VAL A 50 -7.01 -3.31 1.90
N ARG A 51 -7.93 -2.72 1.12
CA ARG A 51 -9.26 -3.29 0.91
C ARG A 51 -9.18 -4.64 0.20
N GLU A 52 -8.40 -4.74 -0.88
CA GLU A 52 -8.25 -5.99 -1.63
C GLU A 52 -7.67 -7.11 -0.75
N ALA A 53 -6.70 -6.79 0.09
CA ALA A 53 -6.16 -7.72 1.08
C ALA A 53 -7.16 -8.09 2.19
N GLN A 54 -8.10 -7.21 2.51
CA GLN A 54 -9.15 -7.52 3.49
C GLN A 54 -10.26 -8.39 2.88
N ASP A 55 -10.62 -8.13 1.62
CA ASP A 55 -11.62 -8.89 0.87
C ASP A 55 -11.16 -10.31 0.54
N SER A 56 -9.85 -10.56 0.51
CA SER A 56 -9.26 -11.89 0.28
C SER A 56 -9.27 -12.79 1.53
N LEU A 57 -9.56 -12.25 2.71
CA LEU A 57 -9.43 -12.96 3.98
C LEU A 57 -10.78 -13.43 4.53
N LEU A 58 -10.75 -14.59 5.16
CA LEU A 58 -11.89 -15.12 5.89
C LEU A 58 -11.98 -14.51 7.31
N PRO A 59 -13.19 -14.44 7.90
CA PRO A 59 -13.35 -14.03 9.28
C PRO A 59 -12.51 -14.88 10.23
N GLY A 60 -11.79 -14.24 11.16
CA GLY A 60 -10.96 -14.94 12.16
C GLY A 60 -9.52 -15.21 11.75
N MET A 61 -9.08 -14.75 10.57
CA MET A 61 -7.67 -14.76 10.19
C MET A 61 -6.83 -13.85 11.10
N SER A 62 -5.57 -14.24 11.33
CA SER A 62 -4.65 -13.48 12.18
C SER A 62 -4.21 -12.16 11.52
N GLU A 63 -3.76 -11.21 12.33
CA GLU A 63 -3.12 -9.98 11.86
C GLU A 63 -1.91 -10.27 10.96
N SER A 64 -1.14 -11.32 11.25
CA SER A 64 -0.02 -11.76 10.41
C SER A 64 -0.46 -12.24 9.02
N ALA A 65 -1.60 -12.94 8.92
CA ALA A 65 -2.16 -13.34 7.63
C ALA A 65 -2.66 -12.14 6.83
N PHE A 66 -3.21 -11.14 7.52
CA PHE A 66 -3.59 -9.87 6.90
C PHE A 66 -2.39 -9.12 6.34
N MET A 67 -1.33 -8.93 7.13
CA MET A 67 -0.09 -8.30 6.67
C MET A 67 0.52 -9.05 5.48
N ALA A 68 0.53 -10.39 5.51
CA ALA A 68 1.02 -11.19 4.39
C ALA A 68 0.19 -10.99 3.11
N SER A 69 -1.14 -10.84 3.22
CA SER A 69 -1.98 -10.53 2.07
C SER A 69 -1.74 -9.10 1.56
N VAL A 70 -1.54 -8.12 2.44
CA VAL A 70 -1.20 -6.75 2.04
C VAL A 70 0.11 -6.73 1.26
N SER A 71 1.14 -7.42 1.74
CA SER A 71 2.44 -7.56 1.05
C SER A 71 2.26 -8.15 -0.36
N GLN A 72 1.52 -9.24 -0.50
CA GLN A 72 1.30 -9.88 -1.81
C GLN A 72 0.57 -8.97 -2.81
N VAL A 73 -0.46 -8.27 -2.37
CA VAL A 73 -1.22 -7.35 -3.23
C VAL A 73 -0.35 -6.13 -3.59
N MET A 74 0.43 -5.60 -2.64
CA MET A 74 1.39 -4.52 -2.89
C MET A 74 2.43 -4.93 -3.93
N ASP A 75 3.01 -6.13 -3.81
CA ASP A 75 3.99 -6.64 -4.78
C ASP A 75 3.41 -6.69 -6.19
N SER A 76 2.17 -7.20 -6.35
CA SER A 76 1.48 -7.21 -7.64
C SER A 76 1.27 -5.80 -8.22
N TRP A 77 0.98 -4.81 -7.37
CA TRP A 77 0.85 -3.41 -7.78
C TRP A 77 2.18 -2.80 -8.21
N LEU A 78 3.25 -3.04 -7.45
CA LEU A 78 4.58 -2.52 -7.77
C LEU A 78 5.12 -3.14 -9.06
N ASP A 79 4.89 -4.44 -9.28
CA ASP A 79 5.31 -5.13 -10.51
C ASP A 79 4.61 -4.58 -11.77
N LYS A 80 3.39 -4.03 -11.65
CA LYS A 80 2.67 -3.33 -12.73
C LYS A 80 3.25 -1.95 -13.06
N LEU A 81 4.02 -1.36 -12.15
CA LEU A 81 4.61 -0.02 -12.33
C LEU A 81 6.05 -0.09 -12.84
N THR A 82 6.70 -1.25 -12.72
CA THR A 82 8.05 -1.50 -13.21
C THR A 82 8.12 -2.17 -14.58
N ASN A 83 6.99 -2.62 -15.13
CA ASN A 83 6.85 -3.17 -16.48
C ASN A 83 6.16 -2.17 -17.41
#